data_AF-H0ERR2-F1
#
_entry.id   AF-H0ERR2-F1
#
_cell.length_a   1.000
_cell.length_b   1.000
_cell.length_c   1.000
_cell.angle_alpha   90.00
_cell.angle_beta   90.00
_cell.angle_gamma   90.00
#
_symmetry.space_group_name_H-M   'P 1'
#
loop_
_entity.id
_entity.type
_entity.pdbx_description
1 polymer ?
#
loop_
_entity_poly.entity_id
_entity_poly.type
_entity_poly.pdbx_seq_one_letter_code
_entity_poly.pdbx_strand_id
1 'polypeptide(L)'
;MKLTSQAKSRFSHDDLIERGQALIEESISFGVTHMRAFVEVDLDVGMKCLDAGLELKERFKERCYVQICVFAQNAIVSYEDAGKEMKALLEKAVGREGVEVLGSTPYVEKGGERKAQVENIRFTVEMALKYTLHVDFHIDYNLDARNHSMVFEALELLDSMNWPSKECSPDFRTIVFGHCTRLTLFDNKEWDRLRDNIGNLPVSFVGLPTSDLFMMGRPDSDLGGGVRPRGTLQIPQMIKKYGLNGAIGINNVGNAFTPQGNCDPLSLASLGVAVYQAGTKEDADILLNVKLFGLGMLAHALSALLVFSFGFRPFVNFYGCTFILYELSSPFLNFHWFFDKLDMTGSKPQLYNGIALLATFFSCRLVWGTYQSVRVYQDVWKAVHHQPLGNTIAIDALNNGTAAGYEAAHGKSAAPIHNSVMQFAGPEFVPLWLAFTYLGSNIVLNTLNFYWFGKMIETVRKRFQPPKEERRKAKMSASKSTGVNGTVKVDLDSTEVRRRNVEKDDTIEGVHA
;
A
#
# COMPACT_ATOMS: atom_id res chain seq x y z
N MET A 1 -27.03 -8.14 18.48
CA MET A 1 -27.72 -6.83 18.59
C MET A 1 -27.89 -6.35 20.04
N LYS A 2 -28.41 -7.13 21.01
CA LYS A 2 -28.58 -6.66 22.42
C LYS A 2 -27.32 -6.03 23.04
N LEU A 3 -26.15 -6.66 22.88
CA LEU A 3 -24.87 -6.14 23.37
C LEU A 3 -24.49 -4.79 22.71
N THR A 4 -24.70 -4.66 21.41
CA THR A 4 -24.42 -3.44 20.65
C THR A 4 -25.31 -2.28 21.11
N SER A 5 -26.62 -2.50 21.25
CA SER A 5 -27.56 -1.48 21.73
C SER A 5 -27.23 -1.04 23.17
N GLN A 6 -26.81 -1.96 24.04
CA GLN A 6 -26.35 -1.62 25.39
C GLN A 6 -25.07 -0.77 25.36
N ALA A 7 -24.11 -1.09 24.49
CA ALA A 7 -22.90 -0.29 24.33
C ALA A 7 -23.23 1.14 23.85
N LYS A 8 -24.09 1.29 22.84
CA LYS A 8 -24.54 2.59 22.31
C LYS A 8 -25.15 3.50 23.38
N SER A 9 -25.94 2.93 24.29
CA SER A 9 -26.58 3.70 25.37
C SER A 9 -25.58 4.39 26.31
N ARG A 10 -24.32 3.94 26.33
CA ARG A 10 -23.24 4.47 27.16
C ARG A 10 -22.35 5.48 26.44
N PHE A 11 -22.61 5.78 25.16
CA PHE A 11 -21.76 6.70 24.41
C PHE A 11 -21.84 8.12 24.98
N SER A 12 -20.66 8.59 25.37
CA SER A 12 -20.38 9.99 25.70
C SER A 12 -19.38 10.54 24.68
N HIS A 13 -19.31 11.86 24.55
CA HIS A 13 -18.36 12.50 23.64
C HIS A 13 -16.91 12.13 23.98
N ASP A 14 -16.54 12.26 25.25
CA ASP A 14 -15.17 11.96 25.73
C ASP A 14 -14.77 10.50 25.45
N ASP A 15 -15.67 9.54 25.67
CA ASP A 15 -15.44 8.12 25.36
C ASP A 15 -15.22 7.88 23.85
N LEU A 16 -16.01 8.54 22.99
CA LEU A 16 -15.86 8.44 21.54
C LEU A 16 -14.55 9.07 21.06
N ILE A 17 -14.16 10.21 21.62
CA ILE A 17 -12.88 10.87 21.33
C ILE A 17 -11.72 9.99 21.76
N GLU A 18 -11.73 9.45 22.98
CA GLU A 18 -10.64 8.61 23.49
C GLU A 18 -10.44 7.36 22.63
N ARG A 19 -11.53 6.61 22.35
CA ARG A 19 -11.45 5.38 21.55
C ARG A 19 -11.10 5.67 20.10
N GLY A 20 -11.68 6.70 19.50
CA GLY A 20 -11.38 7.09 18.13
C GLY A 20 -9.94 7.57 17.97
N GLN A 21 -9.43 8.36 18.91
CA GLN A 21 -8.04 8.80 18.95
C GLN A 21 -7.08 7.61 19.02
N ALA A 22 -7.32 6.67 19.93
CA ALA A 22 -6.49 5.48 20.09
C ALA A 22 -6.41 4.65 18.78
N LEU A 23 -7.56 4.45 18.11
CA LEU A 23 -7.62 3.73 16.84
C LEU A 23 -6.83 4.44 15.73
N ILE A 24 -6.97 5.76 15.62
CA ILE A 24 -6.26 6.56 14.62
C ILE A 24 -4.74 6.56 14.88
N GLU A 25 -4.32 6.74 16.14
CA GLU A 25 -2.91 6.73 16.52
C GLU A 25 -2.25 5.37 16.28
N GLU A 26 -2.93 4.28 16.63
CA GLU A 26 -2.45 2.93 16.34
C GLU A 26 -2.31 2.72 14.82
N SER A 27 -3.33 3.11 14.04
CA SER A 27 -3.28 3.03 12.58
C SER A 27 -2.09 3.81 12.01
N ILE A 28 -1.84 5.03 12.47
CA ILE A 28 -0.70 5.85 12.04
C ILE A 28 0.63 5.19 12.42
N SER A 29 0.70 4.52 13.57
CA SER A 29 1.91 3.79 13.98
C SER A 29 2.28 2.64 13.03
N PHE A 30 1.29 2.08 12.32
CA PHE A 30 1.46 1.10 11.24
C PHE A 30 1.62 1.73 9.84
N GLY A 31 1.75 3.05 9.76
CA GLY A 31 1.99 3.78 8.51
C GLY A 31 0.72 4.11 7.71
N VAL A 32 -0.47 4.01 8.31
CA VAL A 32 -1.72 4.43 7.66
C VAL A 32 -1.74 5.95 7.54
N THR A 33 -1.83 6.45 6.30
CA THR A 33 -1.93 7.89 6.00
C THR A 33 -3.32 8.31 5.53
N HIS A 34 -4.17 7.36 5.13
CA HIS A 34 -5.53 7.59 4.67
C HIS A 34 -6.46 6.51 5.22
N MET A 35 -7.61 6.91 5.73
CA MET A 35 -8.64 5.99 6.20
C MET A 35 -10.04 6.54 5.95
N ARG A 36 -11.03 5.63 5.85
CA ARG A 36 -12.45 5.98 5.84
C ARG A 36 -13.06 5.53 7.16
N ALA A 37 -13.53 6.48 7.96
CA ALA A 37 -14.18 6.22 9.23
C ALA A 37 -15.71 6.23 9.05
N PHE A 38 -16.34 5.10 9.35
CA PHE A 38 -17.79 4.98 9.39
C PHE A 38 -18.28 5.50 10.74
N VAL A 39 -18.99 6.62 10.72
CA VAL A 39 -19.58 7.23 11.91
C VAL A 39 -21.07 7.00 11.90
N GLU A 40 -21.55 6.26 12.88
CA GLU A 40 -22.94 5.87 12.94
C GLU A 40 -23.85 7.05 13.26
N VAL A 41 -24.94 7.16 12.50
CA VAL A 41 -26.02 8.12 12.77
C VAL A 41 -27.33 7.35 12.75
N ASP A 42 -27.99 7.27 13.90
CA ASP A 42 -29.30 6.64 14.07
C ASP A 42 -30.11 7.34 15.17
N LEU A 43 -31.35 6.88 15.39
CA LEU A 43 -32.25 7.46 16.40
C LEU A 43 -31.82 7.18 17.85
N ASP A 44 -30.93 6.21 18.09
CA ASP A 44 -30.42 5.86 19.43
C ASP A 44 -29.23 6.75 19.83
N VAL A 45 -28.24 6.91 18.94
CA VAL A 45 -27.00 7.68 19.20
C VAL A 45 -27.07 9.13 18.73
N GLY A 46 -28.02 9.45 17.83
CA GLY A 46 -28.16 10.77 17.23
C GLY A 46 -26.90 11.18 16.45
N MET A 47 -26.37 12.36 16.74
CA MET A 47 -25.19 12.93 16.07
C MET A 47 -23.87 12.69 16.80
N LYS A 48 -23.88 12.02 17.96
CA LYS A 48 -22.71 11.93 18.86
C LYS A 48 -21.47 11.38 18.15
N CYS A 49 -21.61 10.29 17.40
CA CYS A 49 -20.50 9.67 16.69
C CYS A 49 -19.98 10.55 15.55
N LEU A 50 -20.87 11.28 14.86
CA LEU A 50 -20.50 12.21 13.80
C LEU A 50 -19.75 13.41 14.37
N ASP A 51 -20.22 13.99 15.47
CA ASP A 51 -19.57 15.13 16.12
C ASP A 51 -18.16 14.77 16.58
N ALA A 52 -17.98 13.61 17.23
CA ALA A 52 -16.66 13.10 17.62
C ALA A 52 -15.76 12.79 16.40
N GLY A 53 -16.33 12.19 15.35
CA GLY A 53 -15.57 11.87 14.12
C GLY A 53 -15.06 13.10 13.39
N LEU A 54 -15.87 14.17 13.29
CA LEU A 54 -15.46 15.42 12.68
C LEU A 54 -14.37 16.13 13.49
N GLU A 55 -14.46 16.10 14.82
CA GLU A 55 -13.41 16.63 15.69
C GLU A 55 -12.09 15.87 15.51
N LEU A 56 -12.13 14.53 15.48
CA LEU A 56 -10.95 13.70 15.25
C LEU A 56 -10.35 13.92 13.85
N LYS A 57 -11.19 14.06 12.82
CA LYS A 57 -10.73 14.41 11.46
C LYS A 57 -9.88 15.68 11.49
N GLU A 58 -10.36 16.75 12.14
CA GLU A 58 -9.64 18.01 12.23
C GLU A 58 -8.34 17.87 13.04
N ARG A 59 -8.39 17.13 14.15
CA ARG A 59 -7.23 16.89 15.02
C ARG A 59 -6.09 16.15 14.32
N PHE A 60 -6.41 15.23 13.42
CA PHE A 60 -5.42 14.37 12.76
C PHE A 60 -5.06 14.77 11.33
N LYS A 61 -5.63 15.86 10.79
CA LYS A 61 -5.49 16.27 9.38
C LYS A 61 -4.04 16.39 8.87
N GLU A 62 -3.09 16.70 9.74
CA GLU A 62 -1.66 16.83 9.38
C GLU A 62 -0.92 15.49 9.31
N ARG A 63 -1.49 14.43 9.88
CA ARG A 63 -0.87 13.10 10.01
C ARG A 63 -1.60 12.01 9.24
N CYS A 64 -2.93 12.11 9.15
CA CYS A 64 -3.77 11.14 8.46
C CYS A 64 -5.00 11.82 7.87
N TYR A 65 -5.28 11.53 6.60
CA TYR A 65 -6.54 11.89 5.98
C TYR A 65 -7.66 10.98 6.47
N VAL A 66 -8.56 11.50 7.31
CA VAL A 66 -9.74 10.80 7.80
C VAL A 66 -10.95 11.21 6.96
N GLN A 67 -11.40 10.34 6.07
CA GLN A 67 -12.63 10.52 5.31
C GLN A 67 -13.83 10.09 6.16
N ILE A 68 -14.78 11.00 6.39
CA ILE A 68 -15.96 10.72 7.22
C ILE A 68 -17.10 10.18 6.36
N CYS A 69 -17.55 8.98 6.73
CA CYS A 69 -18.72 8.31 6.18
C CYS A 69 -19.85 8.33 7.21
N VAL A 70 -20.88 9.14 6.96
CA VAL A 70 -22.12 9.05 7.73
C VAL A 70 -22.75 7.70 7.43
N PHE A 71 -22.96 6.88 8.44
CA PHE A 71 -23.32 5.48 8.27
C PHE A 71 -24.65 5.14 8.95
N ALA A 72 -25.64 4.80 8.14
CA ALA A 72 -26.91 4.25 8.61
C ALA A 72 -26.75 2.73 8.84
N GLN A 73 -26.36 2.35 10.06
CA GLN A 73 -26.21 0.93 10.43
C GLN A 73 -27.56 0.24 10.70
N ASN A 74 -28.52 0.99 11.25
CA ASN A 74 -29.91 0.56 11.42
C ASN A 74 -30.71 0.78 10.12
N ALA A 75 -31.94 0.25 10.09
CA ALA A 75 -32.85 0.45 8.96
C ALA A 75 -33.01 1.94 8.65
N ILE A 76 -33.35 2.28 7.40
CA ILE A 76 -33.71 3.62 6.97
C ILE A 76 -35.22 3.72 6.78
N VAL A 77 -35.85 2.71 6.19
CA VAL A 77 -37.26 2.78 5.76
C VAL A 77 -38.21 2.02 6.68
N SER A 78 -37.73 0.97 7.34
CA SER A 78 -38.58 0.03 8.09
C SER A 78 -38.97 0.48 9.50
N TYR A 79 -39.21 1.78 9.71
CA TYR A 79 -39.78 2.31 10.95
C TYR A 79 -41.29 2.49 10.85
N GLU A 80 -41.97 2.67 11.98
CA GLU A 80 -43.42 2.87 12.05
C GLU A 80 -43.88 4.10 11.25
N ASP A 81 -43.07 5.15 11.20
CA ASP A 81 -43.30 6.39 10.46
C ASP A 81 -42.82 6.35 8.99
N ALA A 82 -42.50 5.14 8.48
CA ALA A 82 -41.82 4.91 7.19
C ALA A 82 -40.42 5.54 7.11
N GLY A 83 -39.77 5.74 8.27
CA GLY A 83 -38.41 6.24 8.37
C GLY A 83 -38.28 7.74 8.17
N LYS A 84 -39.35 8.52 8.31
CA LYS A 84 -39.29 9.98 8.11
C LYS A 84 -38.31 10.64 9.07
N GLU A 85 -38.36 10.28 10.35
CA GLU A 85 -37.43 10.80 11.36
C GLU A 85 -35.98 10.39 11.06
N MET A 86 -35.75 9.11 10.71
CA MET A 86 -34.43 8.62 10.35
C MET A 86 -33.86 9.32 9.11
N LYS A 87 -34.68 9.47 8.05
CA LYS A 87 -34.30 10.15 6.81
C LYS A 87 -33.97 11.62 7.07
N ALA A 88 -34.77 12.32 7.88
CA ALA A 88 -34.51 13.71 8.26
C ALA A 88 -33.23 13.85 9.08
N LEU A 89 -32.94 12.90 9.98
CA LEU A 89 -31.69 12.86 10.74
C LEU A 89 -30.48 12.66 9.81
N LEU A 90 -30.55 11.70 8.89
CA LEU A 90 -29.49 11.45 7.92
C LEU A 90 -29.27 12.66 7.01
N GLU A 91 -30.34 13.31 6.55
CA GLU A 91 -30.24 14.54 5.77
C GLU A 91 -29.50 15.65 6.52
N LYS A 92 -29.82 15.84 7.80
CA LYS A 92 -29.10 16.81 8.64
C LYS A 92 -27.63 16.42 8.84
N ALA A 93 -27.33 15.13 8.95
CA ALA A 93 -25.98 14.62 9.15
C ALA A 93 -25.10 14.83 7.92
N VAL A 94 -25.60 14.48 6.73
CA VAL A 94 -24.84 14.63 5.48
C VAL A 94 -24.63 16.08 5.06
N GLY A 95 -25.47 17.00 5.52
CA GLY A 95 -25.29 18.43 5.33
C GLY A 95 -24.19 19.07 6.21
N ARG A 96 -23.54 18.30 7.10
CA ARG A 96 -22.43 18.80 7.93
C ARG A 96 -21.15 18.92 7.11
N GLU A 97 -20.46 20.04 7.28
CA GLU A 97 -19.14 20.25 6.68
C GLU A 97 -18.16 19.16 7.15
N GLY A 98 -17.36 18.62 6.21
CA GLY A 98 -16.38 17.56 6.46
C GLY A 98 -16.90 16.14 6.25
N VAL A 99 -18.20 15.95 6.01
CA VAL A 99 -18.78 14.69 5.53
C VAL A 99 -18.54 14.54 4.03
N GLU A 100 -18.07 13.37 3.62
CA GLU A 100 -17.70 13.11 2.21
C GLU A 100 -18.37 11.85 1.64
N VAL A 101 -18.90 10.99 2.51
CA VAL A 101 -19.45 9.69 2.12
C VAL A 101 -20.75 9.47 2.89
N LEU A 102 -21.75 8.90 2.22
CA LEU A 102 -22.94 8.35 2.84
C LEU A 102 -22.94 6.83 2.64
N GLY A 103 -23.11 6.09 3.73
CA GLY A 103 -23.22 4.65 3.71
C GLY A 103 -24.47 4.12 4.40
N SER A 104 -24.89 2.93 4.01
CA SER A 104 -26.07 2.26 4.55
C SER A 104 -25.97 0.74 4.50
N THR A 105 -26.87 0.07 5.21
CA THR A 105 -26.97 -1.40 5.34
C THR A 105 -28.30 -1.94 4.81
N PRO A 106 -28.52 -2.09 3.49
CA PRO A 106 -29.85 -2.46 2.96
C PRO A 106 -30.44 -3.76 3.56
N TYR A 107 -29.59 -4.72 3.93
CA TYR A 107 -30.02 -6.01 4.49
C TYR A 107 -30.64 -5.93 5.90
N VAL A 108 -30.54 -4.80 6.61
CA VAL A 108 -31.15 -4.65 7.95
C VAL A 108 -32.62 -4.20 7.90
N GLU A 109 -33.14 -3.90 6.71
CA GLU A 109 -34.55 -3.59 6.52
C GLU A 109 -35.43 -4.77 6.96
N LYS A 110 -36.59 -4.45 7.56
CA LYS A 110 -37.45 -5.43 8.25
C LYS A 110 -37.91 -6.50 7.27
N GLY A 111 -37.79 -7.76 7.70
CA GLY A 111 -38.19 -8.93 6.91
C GLY A 111 -37.26 -9.24 5.72
N GLY A 112 -36.18 -8.48 5.53
CA GLY A 112 -35.29 -8.64 4.37
C GLY A 112 -36.01 -8.40 3.04
N GLU A 113 -37.13 -7.68 3.05
CA GLU A 113 -37.95 -7.48 1.86
C GLU A 113 -37.19 -6.70 0.80
N ARG A 114 -37.03 -7.29 -0.39
CA ARG A 114 -36.31 -6.67 -1.53
C ARG A 114 -36.75 -5.23 -1.78
N LYS A 115 -38.06 -4.94 -1.69
CA LYS A 115 -38.59 -3.59 -1.91
C LYS A 115 -38.03 -2.57 -0.91
N ALA A 116 -37.95 -2.93 0.37
CA ALA A 116 -37.41 -2.05 1.40
C ALA A 116 -35.90 -1.84 1.23
N GLN A 117 -35.16 -2.90 0.88
CA GLN A 117 -33.72 -2.78 0.59
C GLN A 117 -33.44 -1.88 -0.61
N VAL A 118 -34.22 -2.01 -1.69
CA VAL A 118 -34.12 -1.16 -2.88
C VAL A 118 -34.44 0.30 -2.54
N GLU A 119 -35.44 0.55 -1.70
CA GLU A 119 -35.78 1.91 -1.26
C GLU A 119 -34.69 2.53 -0.37
N ASN A 120 -34.04 1.72 0.47
CA ASN A 120 -32.87 2.15 1.24
C ASN A 120 -31.72 2.59 0.32
N ILE A 121 -31.39 1.76 -0.69
CA ILE A 121 -30.36 2.08 -1.69
C ILE A 121 -30.75 3.34 -2.46
N ARG A 122 -31.99 3.43 -2.94
CA ARG A 122 -32.52 4.60 -3.65
C ARG A 122 -32.33 5.88 -2.84
N PHE A 123 -32.79 5.89 -1.59
CA PHE A 123 -32.63 7.04 -0.70
C PHE A 123 -31.14 7.43 -0.55
N THR A 124 -30.27 6.44 -0.36
CA THR A 124 -28.83 6.65 -0.20
C THR A 124 -28.21 7.30 -1.44
N VAL A 125 -28.54 6.79 -2.63
CA VAL A 125 -28.05 7.34 -3.91
C VAL A 125 -28.58 8.76 -4.14
N GLU A 126 -29.87 8.99 -3.95
CA GLU A 126 -30.50 10.32 -4.12
C GLU A 126 -29.87 11.37 -3.21
N MET A 127 -29.65 11.02 -1.95
CA MET A 127 -28.98 11.89 -0.98
C MET A 127 -27.54 12.18 -1.36
N ALA A 128 -26.78 11.16 -1.80
CA ALA A 128 -25.41 11.35 -2.22
C ALA A 128 -25.29 12.22 -3.47
N LEU A 129 -26.22 12.10 -4.43
CA LEU A 129 -26.31 13.01 -5.57
C LEU A 129 -26.61 14.45 -5.13
N LYS A 130 -27.59 14.63 -4.24
CA LYS A 130 -28.02 15.95 -3.75
C LYS A 130 -26.90 16.71 -3.01
N TYR A 131 -26.12 16.01 -2.18
CA TYR A 131 -25.05 16.61 -1.37
C TYR A 131 -23.65 16.40 -1.96
N THR A 132 -23.58 15.84 -3.17
CA THR A 132 -22.33 15.56 -3.88
C THR A 132 -21.35 14.75 -3.02
N LEU A 133 -21.79 13.56 -2.60
CA LEU A 133 -21.05 12.62 -1.74
C LEU A 133 -20.71 11.32 -2.46
N HIS A 134 -19.69 10.63 -1.96
CA HIS A 134 -19.45 9.23 -2.31
C HIS A 134 -20.50 8.33 -1.65
N VAL A 135 -20.65 7.10 -2.15
CA VAL A 135 -21.48 6.07 -1.50
C VAL A 135 -20.64 4.87 -1.07
N ASP A 136 -20.97 4.31 0.09
CA ASP A 136 -20.36 3.09 0.63
C ASP A 136 -21.40 2.17 1.26
N PHE A 137 -21.78 1.14 0.52
CA PHE A 137 -22.82 0.21 0.96
C PHE A 137 -22.21 -0.99 1.66
N HIS A 138 -22.68 -1.24 2.88
CA HIS A 138 -22.57 -2.56 3.48
C HIS A 138 -23.74 -3.39 2.95
N ILE A 139 -23.47 -4.26 1.99
CA ILE A 139 -24.51 -4.92 1.20
C ILE A 139 -24.28 -6.43 1.13
N ASP A 140 -25.37 -7.19 0.92
CA ASP A 140 -25.28 -8.62 0.60
C ASP A 140 -24.58 -9.47 1.69
N TYR A 141 -24.84 -9.13 2.96
CA TYR A 141 -24.24 -9.75 4.15
C TYR A 141 -24.93 -11.06 4.57
N ASN A 142 -24.88 -12.06 3.69
CA ASN A 142 -25.39 -13.42 3.93
C ASN A 142 -24.62 -14.46 3.10
N LEU A 143 -24.92 -15.76 3.32
CA LEU A 143 -24.39 -16.88 2.53
C LEU A 143 -25.52 -17.79 2.01
N ASP A 144 -26.60 -17.20 1.49
CA ASP A 144 -27.71 -17.96 0.89
C ASP A 144 -27.79 -17.72 -0.62
N ALA A 145 -27.44 -18.74 -1.41
CA ALA A 145 -27.48 -18.68 -2.87
C ALA A 145 -28.88 -18.35 -3.45
N ARG A 146 -29.96 -18.58 -2.69
CA ARG A 146 -31.33 -18.29 -3.12
C ARG A 146 -31.67 -16.81 -3.03
N ASN A 147 -30.95 -16.05 -2.20
CA ASN A 147 -31.16 -14.62 -2.07
C ASN A 147 -30.64 -13.90 -3.32
N HIS A 148 -31.45 -12.97 -3.84
CA HIS A 148 -31.04 -12.05 -4.89
C HIS A 148 -29.97 -11.09 -4.35
N SER A 149 -28.93 -10.84 -5.15
CA SER A 149 -27.87 -9.89 -4.81
C SER A 149 -28.34 -8.45 -5.03
N MET A 150 -28.36 -7.65 -3.97
CA MET A 150 -28.76 -6.24 -4.04
C MET A 150 -27.72 -5.37 -4.75
N VAL A 151 -26.49 -5.87 -4.98
CA VAL A 151 -25.48 -5.17 -5.78
C VAL A 151 -26.00 -4.91 -7.19
N PHE A 152 -26.72 -5.86 -7.81
CA PHE A 152 -27.29 -5.64 -9.15
C PHE A 152 -28.35 -4.52 -9.15
N GLU A 153 -29.22 -4.47 -8.14
CA GLU A 153 -30.21 -3.41 -7.97
C GLU A 153 -29.54 -2.04 -7.78
N ALA A 154 -28.47 -2.00 -6.98
CA ALA A 154 -27.72 -0.78 -6.75
C ALA A 154 -27.09 -0.25 -8.03
N LEU A 155 -26.47 -1.11 -8.85
CA LEU A 155 -25.91 -0.73 -10.14
C LEU A 155 -26.97 -0.18 -11.10
N GLU A 156 -28.14 -0.82 -11.17
CA GLU A 156 -29.26 -0.36 -12.01
C GLU A 156 -29.80 1.00 -11.54
N LEU A 157 -29.90 1.22 -10.23
CA LEU A 157 -30.28 2.52 -9.68
C LEU A 157 -29.25 3.61 -9.98
N LEU A 158 -27.96 3.31 -9.78
CA LEU A 158 -26.86 4.25 -10.05
C LEU A 158 -26.82 4.65 -11.54
N ASP A 159 -27.00 3.69 -12.45
CA ASP A 159 -27.06 3.94 -13.89
C ASP A 159 -28.31 4.75 -14.26
N SER A 160 -29.50 4.33 -13.80
CA SER A 160 -30.77 5.03 -14.11
C SER A 160 -30.82 6.47 -13.57
N MET A 161 -30.09 6.76 -12.49
CA MET A 161 -29.96 8.10 -11.92
C MET A 161 -28.79 8.91 -12.50
N ASN A 162 -28.10 8.41 -13.52
CA ASN A 162 -26.96 9.05 -14.18
C ASN A 162 -25.82 9.41 -13.20
N TRP A 163 -25.35 8.43 -12.43
CA TRP A 163 -24.28 8.65 -11.44
C TRP A 163 -23.02 9.30 -12.07
N PRO A 164 -22.45 10.35 -11.45
CA PRO A 164 -21.37 11.14 -12.03
C PRO A 164 -20.04 10.38 -12.03
N SER A 165 -19.78 9.69 -13.15
CA SER A 165 -18.72 8.68 -13.27
C SER A 165 -17.44 9.17 -13.95
N LYS A 166 -17.40 10.42 -14.43
CA LYS A 166 -16.25 10.97 -15.17
C LYS A 166 -15.17 11.49 -14.22
N GLU A 167 -14.04 10.78 -14.12
CA GLU A 167 -12.94 11.08 -13.16
C GLU A 167 -12.46 12.54 -13.13
N CYS A 168 -12.41 13.21 -14.29
CA CYS A 168 -11.97 14.60 -14.37
C CYS A 168 -13.06 15.64 -14.07
N SER A 169 -14.26 15.20 -13.68
CA SER A 169 -15.37 16.09 -13.34
C SER A 169 -15.29 16.52 -11.87
N PRO A 170 -15.58 17.79 -11.51
CA PRO A 170 -15.72 18.18 -10.10
C PRO A 170 -16.84 17.39 -9.38
N ASP A 171 -17.81 16.88 -10.14
CA ASP A 171 -18.91 16.07 -9.65
C ASP A 171 -18.57 14.58 -9.53
N PHE A 172 -17.34 14.15 -9.86
CA PHE A 172 -16.95 12.74 -9.82
C PHE A 172 -17.15 12.13 -8.44
N ARG A 173 -17.89 11.01 -8.33
CA ARG A 173 -18.08 10.29 -7.08
C ARG A 173 -17.85 8.80 -7.24
N THR A 174 -17.07 8.22 -6.35
CA THR A 174 -16.86 6.76 -6.24
C THR A 174 -18.03 6.04 -5.58
N ILE A 175 -18.18 4.77 -5.94
CA ILE A 175 -19.14 3.83 -5.36
C ILE A 175 -18.35 2.69 -4.72
N VAL A 176 -18.63 2.39 -3.45
CA VAL A 176 -18.01 1.28 -2.73
C VAL A 176 -19.07 0.27 -2.32
N PHE A 177 -18.79 -1.01 -2.57
CA PHE A 177 -19.55 -2.13 -2.02
C PHE A 177 -18.66 -2.91 -1.05
N GLY A 178 -18.95 -2.76 0.24
CA GLY A 178 -18.28 -3.46 1.34
C GLY A 178 -18.93 -4.81 1.63
N HIS A 179 -18.14 -5.72 2.21
CA HIS A 179 -18.51 -7.09 2.57
C HIS A 179 -18.92 -8.00 1.41
N CYS A 180 -20.10 -7.78 0.82
CA CYS A 180 -20.63 -8.56 -0.32
C CYS A 180 -20.46 -10.08 -0.16
N THR A 181 -20.69 -10.61 1.04
CA THR A 181 -20.37 -12.01 1.34
C THR A 181 -21.17 -12.98 0.49
N ARG A 182 -22.38 -12.59 0.07
CA ARG A 182 -23.20 -13.38 -0.86
C ARG A 182 -22.52 -13.58 -2.22
N LEU A 183 -21.71 -12.63 -2.69
CA LEU A 183 -21.02 -12.74 -3.98
C LEU A 183 -19.96 -13.86 -3.97
N THR A 184 -19.52 -14.32 -2.79
CA THR A 184 -18.61 -15.49 -2.68
C THR A 184 -19.22 -16.78 -3.22
N LEU A 185 -20.56 -16.82 -3.37
CA LEU A 185 -21.31 -17.94 -3.92
C LEU A 185 -21.59 -17.79 -5.42
N PHE A 186 -21.13 -16.71 -6.07
CA PHE A 186 -21.32 -16.51 -7.50
C PHE A 186 -20.58 -17.56 -8.31
N ASP A 187 -21.25 -18.08 -9.34
CA ASP A 187 -20.58 -18.81 -10.39
C ASP A 187 -19.82 -17.88 -11.35
N ASN A 188 -19.10 -18.46 -12.31
CA ASN A 188 -18.33 -17.67 -13.27
C ASN A 188 -19.20 -16.71 -14.10
N LYS A 189 -20.43 -17.12 -14.45
CA LYS A 189 -21.33 -16.32 -15.28
C LYS A 189 -21.91 -15.15 -14.50
N GLU A 190 -22.23 -15.35 -13.22
CA GLU A 190 -22.67 -14.27 -12.33
C GLU A 190 -21.57 -13.22 -12.13
N TRP A 191 -20.30 -13.64 -12.00
CA TRP A 191 -19.18 -12.70 -11.97
C TRP A 191 -18.97 -11.94 -13.28
N ASP A 192 -19.04 -12.62 -14.42
CA ASP A 192 -18.95 -11.96 -15.73
C ASP A 192 -20.11 -10.97 -15.93
N ARG A 193 -21.34 -11.35 -15.54
CA ARG A 193 -22.49 -10.45 -15.54
C ARG A 193 -22.30 -9.24 -14.64
N LEU A 194 -21.74 -9.42 -13.43
CA LEU A 194 -21.44 -8.32 -12.53
C LEU A 194 -20.46 -7.33 -13.18
N ARG A 195 -19.38 -7.83 -13.78
CA ARG A 195 -18.42 -6.99 -14.52
C ARG A 195 -19.12 -6.20 -15.63
N ASP A 196 -19.95 -6.86 -16.42
CA ASP A 196 -20.62 -6.23 -17.56
C ASP A 196 -21.65 -5.17 -17.09
N ASN A 197 -22.36 -5.42 -16.00
CA ASN A 197 -23.32 -4.48 -15.40
C ASN A 197 -22.66 -3.25 -14.75
N ILE A 198 -21.42 -3.36 -14.28
CA ILE A 198 -20.69 -2.20 -13.73
C ILE A 198 -20.42 -1.16 -14.81
N GLY A 199 -20.10 -1.61 -16.04
CA GLY A 199 -19.82 -0.72 -17.16
C GLY A 199 -18.75 0.31 -16.83
N ASN A 200 -19.11 1.60 -16.90
CA ASN A 200 -18.22 2.73 -16.62
C ASN A 200 -18.39 3.32 -15.20
N LEU A 201 -19.20 2.71 -14.34
CA LEU A 201 -19.39 3.19 -12.98
C LEU A 201 -18.08 3.03 -12.18
N PRO A 202 -17.66 4.03 -11.37
CA PRO A 202 -16.44 3.98 -10.57
C PRO A 202 -16.61 3.13 -9.31
N VAL A 203 -16.83 1.83 -9.52
CA VAL A 203 -17.15 0.84 -8.47
C VAL A 203 -15.87 0.22 -7.91
N SER A 204 -15.81 0.11 -6.58
CA SER A 204 -14.76 -0.61 -5.86
C SER A 204 -15.36 -1.57 -4.85
N PHE A 205 -14.78 -2.75 -4.71
CA PHE A 205 -15.21 -3.75 -3.71
C PHE A 205 -14.25 -3.78 -2.53
N VAL A 206 -14.76 -3.79 -1.30
CA VAL A 206 -13.92 -3.89 -0.09
C VAL A 206 -14.25 -5.17 0.66
N GLY A 207 -13.29 -6.10 0.66
CA GLY A 207 -13.34 -7.32 1.47
C GLY A 207 -12.88 -7.05 2.90
N LEU A 208 -13.56 -7.62 3.89
CA LEU A 208 -13.33 -7.32 5.31
C LEU A 208 -13.05 -8.64 6.08
N PRO A 209 -11.97 -9.36 5.73
CA PRO A 209 -11.84 -10.78 6.05
C PRO A 209 -11.78 -11.07 7.55
N THR A 210 -11.26 -10.17 8.38
CA THR A 210 -11.23 -10.37 9.85
C THR A 210 -12.64 -10.46 10.44
N SER A 211 -13.54 -9.56 10.03
CA SER A 211 -14.94 -9.56 10.48
C SER A 211 -15.76 -10.63 9.77
N ASP A 212 -15.59 -10.80 8.46
CA ASP A 212 -16.32 -11.79 7.67
C ASP A 212 -16.07 -13.20 8.19
N LEU A 213 -14.81 -13.58 8.45
CA LEU A 213 -14.47 -14.91 8.97
C LEU A 213 -15.04 -15.17 10.37
N PHE A 214 -15.23 -14.14 11.18
CA PHE A 214 -15.81 -14.27 12.52
C PHE A 214 -17.34 -14.35 12.49
N MET A 215 -17.97 -13.65 11.56
CA MET A 215 -19.42 -13.51 11.47
C MET A 215 -20.08 -14.54 10.56
N MET A 216 -19.40 -14.96 9.50
CA MET A 216 -19.93 -15.87 8.48
C MET A 216 -19.56 -17.33 8.73
N GLY A 217 -20.28 -18.25 8.08
CA GLY A 217 -19.96 -19.68 8.08
C GLY A 217 -20.06 -20.35 9.45
N ARG A 218 -20.78 -19.75 10.41
CA ARG A 218 -21.06 -20.36 11.70
C ARG A 218 -21.93 -21.61 11.48
N PRO A 219 -21.56 -22.76 12.07
CA PRO A 219 -22.39 -23.96 11.97
C PRO A 219 -23.69 -23.78 12.75
N ASP A 220 -24.72 -24.54 12.38
CA ASP A 220 -25.93 -24.66 13.19
C ASP A 220 -25.59 -25.23 14.58
N SER A 221 -26.34 -24.82 15.60
CA SER A 221 -26.10 -25.17 17.01
C SER A 221 -26.01 -26.68 17.25
N ASP A 222 -26.69 -27.46 16.42
CA ASP A 222 -26.87 -28.90 16.59
C ASP A 222 -25.84 -29.71 15.76
N LEU A 223 -25.01 -29.04 14.97
CA LEU A 223 -23.96 -29.66 14.17
C LEU A 223 -22.61 -29.56 14.90
N GLY A 224 -22.18 -30.67 15.51
CA GLY A 224 -20.87 -30.78 16.20
C GLY A 224 -19.65 -30.54 15.30
N GLY A 225 -19.84 -30.60 13.98
CA GLY A 225 -18.89 -30.23 12.93
C GLY A 225 -19.62 -30.12 11.59
N GLY A 226 -19.22 -29.18 10.73
CA GLY A 226 -19.91 -28.89 9.47
C GLY A 226 -19.07 -28.08 8.50
N VAL A 227 -19.58 -27.92 7.26
CA VAL A 227 -18.94 -27.09 6.23
C VAL A 227 -18.98 -25.63 6.67
N ARG A 228 -17.81 -25.00 6.78
CA ARG A 228 -17.67 -23.59 7.17
C ARG A 228 -17.12 -22.79 5.99
N PRO A 229 -17.98 -22.22 5.13
CA PRO A 229 -17.53 -21.30 4.10
C PRO A 229 -16.83 -20.10 4.76
N ARG A 230 -15.69 -19.66 4.19
CA ARG A 230 -14.94 -18.50 4.69
C ARG A 230 -15.77 -17.21 4.66
N GLY A 231 -16.66 -17.08 3.67
CA GLY A 231 -17.65 -16.01 3.60
C GLY A 231 -17.09 -14.60 3.43
N THR A 232 -15.90 -14.45 2.83
CA THR A 232 -15.29 -13.14 2.52
C THR A 232 -14.94 -13.05 1.04
N LEU A 233 -15.00 -11.84 0.47
CA LEU A 233 -14.72 -11.60 -0.95
C LEU A 233 -13.32 -12.08 -1.34
N GLN A 234 -13.25 -12.80 -2.46
CA GLN A 234 -12.00 -13.31 -3.03
C GLN A 234 -11.28 -12.21 -3.83
N ILE A 235 -10.84 -11.14 -3.15
CA ILE A 235 -10.30 -9.92 -3.77
C ILE A 235 -9.18 -10.22 -4.80
N PRO A 236 -8.15 -11.05 -4.52
CA PRO A 236 -7.14 -11.36 -5.53
C PRO A 236 -7.70 -12.02 -6.79
N GLN A 237 -8.71 -12.90 -6.64
CA GLN A 237 -9.36 -13.54 -7.78
C GLN A 237 -10.20 -12.54 -8.58
N MET A 238 -10.95 -11.67 -7.89
CA MET A 238 -11.77 -10.62 -8.50
C MET A 238 -10.93 -9.71 -9.39
N ILE A 239 -9.77 -9.27 -8.88
CA ILE A 239 -8.82 -8.43 -9.62
C ILE A 239 -8.24 -9.20 -10.81
N LYS A 240 -7.64 -10.38 -10.58
CA LYS A 240 -6.91 -11.10 -11.64
C LYS A 240 -7.81 -11.62 -12.75
N LYS A 241 -8.97 -12.17 -12.40
CA LYS A 241 -9.83 -12.91 -13.34
C LYS A 241 -10.86 -12.01 -14.00
N TYR A 242 -11.44 -11.08 -13.24
CA TYR A 242 -12.57 -10.29 -13.71
C TYR A 242 -12.20 -8.81 -13.94
N GLY A 243 -10.99 -8.38 -13.56
CA GLY A 243 -10.54 -7.01 -13.75
C GLY A 243 -11.29 -6.00 -12.86
N LEU A 244 -11.92 -6.48 -11.78
CA LEU A 244 -12.67 -5.63 -10.86
C LEU A 244 -11.72 -4.89 -9.92
N ASN A 245 -12.05 -3.64 -9.59
CA ASN A 245 -11.32 -2.89 -8.58
C ASN A 245 -11.68 -3.39 -7.18
N GLY A 246 -10.68 -3.64 -6.33
CA GLY A 246 -10.95 -4.10 -4.98
C GLY A 246 -9.80 -3.87 -4.00
N ALA A 247 -10.16 -3.81 -2.73
CA ALA A 247 -9.24 -3.68 -1.60
C ALA A 247 -9.66 -4.61 -0.46
N ILE A 248 -8.74 -4.82 0.48
CA ILE A 248 -9.03 -5.43 1.78
C ILE A 248 -8.91 -4.38 2.86
N GLY A 249 -9.81 -4.41 3.84
CA GLY A 249 -9.87 -3.43 4.92
C GLY A 249 -9.99 -4.07 6.30
N ILE A 250 -9.53 -3.34 7.31
CA ILE A 250 -9.81 -3.65 8.71
C ILE A 250 -11.15 -2.97 9.04
N ASN A 251 -12.18 -3.76 9.31
CA ASN A 251 -13.50 -3.24 9.62
C ASN A 251 -13.62 -2.87 11.11
N ASN A 252 -13.40 -3.87 11.97
CA ASN A 252 -13.61 -3.75 13.41
C ASN A 252 -12.35 -4.19 14.16
N VAL A 253 -12.05 -3.49 15.26
CA VAL A 253 -10.97 -3.82 16.19
C VAL A 253 -11.56 -3.84 17.61
N GLY A 254 -11.45 -4.97 18.29
CA GLY A 254 -11.82 -5.09 19.71
C GLY A 254 -13.31 -4.86 20.02
N ASN A 255 -14.22 -5.25 19.12
CA ASN A 255 -15.67 -5.05 19.33
C ASN A 255 -16.50 -6.34 19.18
N ALA A 256 -17.82 -6.23 19.33
CA ALA A 256 -18.73 -7.37 19.33
C ALA A 256 -18.76 -8.17 18.01
N PHE A 257 -18.34 -7.57 16.89
CA PHE A 257 -18.29 -8.21 15.57
C PHE A 257 -16.90 -8.72 15.22
N THR A 258 -15.85 -8.26 15.92
CA THR A 258 -14.48 -8.75 15.79
C THR A 258 -13.73 -8.46 17.08
N PRO A 259 -13.73 -9.40 18.06
CA PRO A 259 -13.14 -9.16 19.37
C PRO A 259 -11.61 -9.16 19.34
N GLN A 260 -11.00 -9.72 18.29
CA GLN A 260 -9.56 -9.81 18.09
C GLN A 260 -9.05 -8.84 17.01
N GLY A 261 -7.73 -8.63 16.95
CA GLY A 261 -7.06 -7.89 15.88
C GLY A 261 -6.44 -6.58 16.35
N ASN A 262 -5.73 -5.93 15.44
CA ASN A 262 -5.07 -4.63 15.60
C ASN A 262 -5.32 -3.78 14.35
N CYS A 263 -4.75 -2.57 14.31
CA CYS A 263 -4.91 -1.66 13.18
C CYS A 263 -3.90 -1.86 12.03
N ASP A 264 -3.13 -2.95 11.99
CA ASP A 264 -2.05 -3.17 11.00
C ASP A 264 -2.57 -3.76 9.66
N PRO A 265 -2.53 -3.00 8.55
CA PRO A 265 -2.94 -3.52 7.25
C PRO A 265 -2.05 -4.64 6.72
N LEU A 266 -0.77 -4.72 7.12
CA LEU A 266 0.13 -5.78 6.67
C LEU A 266 -0.18 -7.12 7.35
N SER A 267 -0.65 -7.09 8.59
CA SER A 267 -1.22 -8.26 9.25
C SER A 267 -2.41 -8.83 8.45
N LEU A 268 -3.24 -7.95 7.88
CA LEU A 268 -4.35 -8.35 6.99
C LEU A 268 -3.83 -8.98 5.69
N ALA A 269 -2.81 -8.40 5.06
CA ALA A 269 -2.20 -8.95 3.86
C ALA A 269 -1.59 -10.34 4.11
N SER A 270 -0.93 -10.53 5.26
CA SER A 270 -0.40 -11.84 5.69
C SER A 270 -1.52 -12.86 5.88
N LEU A 271 -2.62 -12.48 6.55
CA LEU A 271 -3.81 -13.33 6.70
C LEU A 271 -4.41 -13.71 5.34
N GLY A 272 -4.41 -12.76 4.39
CA GLY A 272 -4.91 -12.92 3.03
C GLY A 272 -4.29 -14.11 2.28
N VAL A 273 -3.02 -14.43 2.53
CA VAL A 273 -2.35 -15.61 1.91
C VAL A 273 -3.12 -16.89 2.22
N ALA A 274 -3.44 -17.13 3.49
CA ALA A 274 -4.14 -18.34 3.92
C ALA A 274 -5.64 -18.29 3.56
N VAL A 275 -6.27 -17.13 3.73
CA VAL A 275 -7.71 -16.94 3.50
C VAL A 275 -8.08 -17.03 2.04
N TYR A 276 -7.24 -16.54 1.14
CA TYR A 276 -7.47 -16.58 -0.31
C TYR A 276 -6.73 -17.73 -1.00
N GLN A 277 -5.94 -18.51 -0.26
CA GLN A 277 -5.02 -19.53 -0.81
C GLN A 277 -4.09 -18.93 -1.89
N ALA A 278 -3.67 -17.70 -1.65
CA ALA A 278 -2.98 -16.84 -2.59
C ALA A 278 -1.47 -16.92 -2.33
N GLY A 279 -0.84 -18.02 -2.76
CA GLY A 279 0.55 -18.37 -2.44
C GLY A 279 1.58 -18.05 -3.54
N THR A 280 1.18 -17.42 -4.64
CA THR A 280 2.10 -17.11 -5.75
C THR A 280 2.77 -15.74 -5.58
N LYS A 281 3.83 -15.48 -6.36
CA LYS A 281 4.46 -14.15 -6.40
C LYS A 281 3.49 -13.05 -6.85
N GLU A 282 2.65 -13.35 -7.84
CA GLU A 282 1.64 -12.42 -8.33
C GLU A 282 0.58 -12.10 -7.26
N ASP A 283 0.21 -13.10 -6.45
CA ASP A 283 -0.68 -12.89 -5.30
C ASP A 283 -0.08 -11.96 -4.26
N ALA A 284 1.20 -12.16 -3.92
CA ALA A 284 1.93 -11.29 -3.01
C ALA A 284 2.02 -9.85 -3.57
N ASP A 285 2.27 -9.70 -4.87
CA ASP A 285 2.30 -8.39 -5.53
C ASP A 285 0.96 -7.65 -5.42
N ILE A 286 -0.18 -8.36 -5.45
CA ILE A 286 -1.53 -7.79 -5.28
C ILE A 286 -1.81 -7.49 -3.81
N LEU A 287 -1.59 -8.44 -2.91
CA LEU A 287 -1.91 -8.30 -1.48
C LEU A 287 -1.05 -7.25 -0.78
N LEU A 288 0.24 -7.15 -1.16
CA LEU A 288 1.19 -6.21 -0.57
C LEU A 288 1.35 -4.94 -1.43
N ASN A 289 0.70 -4.86 -2.60
CA ASN A 289 0.86 -3.77 -3.57
C ASN A 289 2.34 -3.41 -3.88
N VAL A 290 3.24 -4.41 -3.86
CA VAL A 290 4.71 -4.24 -4.03
C VAL A 290 5.08 -3.72 -5.43
N LYS A 291 4.16 -3.84 -6.39
CA LYS A 291 4.31 -3.37 -7.78
C LYS A 291 4.48 -1.87 -7.95
N LEU A 292 4.26 -1.04 -6.91
CA LEU A 292 4.40 0.40 -7.04
C LEU A 292 5.84 0.85 -7.33
N PHE A 293 6.86 0.17 -6.77
CA PHE A 293 8.25 0.56 -6.97
C PHE A 293 9.25 -0.61 -7.10
N GLY A 294 8.90 -1.83 -6.67
CA GLY A 294 9.76 -3.01 -6.75
C GLY A 294 11.04 -2.93 -5.88
N LEU A 295 11.75 -4.04 -5.75
CA LEU A 295 12.95 -4.12 -4.90
C LEU A 295 14.08 -3.18 -5.32
N GLY A 296 14.20 -2.88 -6.62
CA GLY A 296 15.22 -1.97 -7.14
C GLY A 296 15.04 -0.53 -6.63
N MET A 297 13.81 -0.01 -6.62
CA MET A 297 13.54 1.32 -6.08
C MET A 297 13.61 1.37 -4.56
N LEU A 298 13.25 0.28 -3.86
CA LEU A 298 13.45 0.20 -2.41
C LEU A 298 14.94 0.28 -2.06
N ALA A 299 15.78 -0.50 -2.75
CA ALA A 299 17.22 -0.45 -2.59
C ALA A 299 17.78 0.94 -2.93
N HIS A 300 17.25 1.59 -3.97
CA HIS A 300 17.58 2.98 -4.29
C HIS A 300 17.20 3.95 -3.17
N ALA A 301 15.97 3.91 -2.67
CA ALA A 301 15.47 4.82 -1.66
C ALA A 301 16.28 4.73 -0.36
N LEU A 302 16.55 3.51 0.12
CA LEU A 302 17.39 3.29 1.30
C LEU A 302 18.83 3.79 1.09
N SER A 303 19.43 3.47 -0.06
CA SER A 303 20.82 3.87 -0.36
C SER A 303 20.95 5.39 -0.55
N ALA A 304 19.99 6.01 -1.22
CA ALA A 304 19.94 7.46 -1.41
C ALA A 304 19.77 8.17 -0.06
N LEU A 305 18.85 7.72 0.78
CA LEU A 305 18.63 8.27 2.12
C LEU A 305 19.92 8.21 2.95
N LEU A 306 20.62 7.07 2.95
CA LEU A 306 21.88 6.91 3.69
C LEU A 306 22.99 7.84 3.18
N VAL A 307 23.22 7.87 1.87
CA VAL A 307 24.28 8.70 1.24
C VAL A 307 24.04 10.18 1.48
N PHE A 308 22.80 10.67 1.29
CA PHE A 308 22.47 12.08 1.52
C PHE A 308 22.48 12.44 3.00
N SER A 309 22.01 11.56 3.90
CA SER A 309 22.06 11.79 5.35
C SER A 309 23.50 11.94 5.85
N PHE A 310 24.44 11.14 5.31
CA PHE A 310 25.85 11.27 5.64
C PHE A 310 26.52 12.52 5.03
N GLY A 311 25.93 13.10 3.97
CA GLY A 311 26.32 14.42 3.46
C GLY A 311 26.14 15.55 4.47
N PHE A 312 25.25 15.41 5.45
CA PHE A 312 25.08 16.39 6.54
C PHE A 312 26.09 16.21 7.69
N ARG A 313 26.97 15.22 7.62
CA ARG A 313 28.09 15.05 8.57
C ARG A 313 29.38 15.63 7.99
N PRO A 314 30.36 16.03 8.83
CA PRO A 314 31.69 16.48 8.39
C PRO A 314 32.57 15.31 7.89
N PHE A 315 32.01 14.43 7.05
CA PHE A 315 32.69 13.29 6.45
C PHE A 315 32.70 13.40 4.93
N VAL A 316 31.51 13.48 4.32
CA VAL A 316 31.31 13.50 2.85
C VAL A 316 30.50 14.72 2.40
N ASN A 317 30.55 15.81 3.19
CA ASN A 317 29.74 17.01 2.94
C ASN A 317 29.96 17.62 1.55
N PHE A 318 31.22 17.71 1.10
CA PHE A 318 31.57 18.13 -0.26
C PHE A 318 30.88 17.28 -1.34
N TYR A 319 30.81 15.97 -1.10
CA TYR A 319 30.23 15.02 -2.03
C TYR A 319 28.71 15.03 -2.05
N GLY A 320 28.06 15.46 -0.96
CA GLY A 320 26.59 15.64 -0.93
C GLY A 320 26.10 16.60 -2.02
N CYS A 321 26.73 17.77 -2.13
CA CYS A 321 26.44 18.74 -3.21
C CYS A 321 26.84 18.23 -4.59
N THR A 322 27.81 17.33 -4.66
CA THR A 322 28.27 16.76 -5.93
C THR A 322 27.32 15.69 -6.46
N PHE A 323 26.75 14.85 -5.59
CA PHE A 323 25.81 13.79 -5.97
C PHE A 323 24.38 14.31 -6.21
N ILE A 324 24.01 15.50 -5.71
CA ILE A 324 22.70 16.09 -6.05
C ILE A 324 22.57 16.38 -7.55
N LEU A 325 23.68 16.55 -8.28
CA LEU A 325 23.68 16.65 -9.74
C LEU A 325 23.10 15.41 -10.44
N TYR A 326 22.97 14.27 -9.76
CA TYR A 326 22.28 13.10 -10.30
C TYR A 326 20.81 13.40 -10.61
N GLU A 327 20.21 14.33 -9.88
CA GLU A 327 18.82 14.73 -10.08
C GLU A 327 18.63 15.65 -11.29
N LEU A 328 19.71 16.08 -11.97
CA LEU A 328 19.60 16.93 -13.15
C LEU A 328 18.82 16.28 -14.30
N SER A 329 18.80 14.94 -14.37
CA SER A 329 17.98 14.21 -15.35
C SER A 329 16.49 14.13 -14.98
N SER A 330 16.15 14.32 -13.70
CA SER A 330 14.80 14.09 -13.14
C SER A 330 13.73 15.04 -13.70
N PRO A 331 13.98 16.34 -13.94
CA PRO A 331 13.03 17.22 -14.63
C PRO A 331 12.59 16.67 -15.99
N PHE A 332 13.52 16.16 -16.79
CA PHE A 332 13.21 15.61 -18.12
C PHE A 332 12.39 14.32 -18.00
N LEU A 333 12.62 13.49 -16.97
CA LEU A 333 11.80 12.31 -16.70
C LEU A 333 10.36 12.71 -16.36
N ASN A 334 10.18 13.71 -15.51
CA ASN A 334 8.86 14.21 -15.11
C ASN A 334 8.09 14.80 -16.29
N PHE A 335 8.75 15.61 -17.14
CA PHE A 335 8.12 16.10 -18.38
C PHE A 335 7.78 14.96 -19.34
N HIS A 336 8.62 13.91 -19.42
CA HIS A 336 8.34 12.76 -20.27
C HIS A 336 7.07 12.04 -19.82
N TRP A 337 6.92 11.82 -18.52
CA TRP A 337 5.73 11.24 -17.90
C TRP A 337 4.50 12.14 -18.06
N PHE A 338 4.66 13.46 -17.97
CA PHE A 338 3.57 14.41 -18.17
C PHE A 338 3.01 14.35 -19.59
N PHE A 339 3.87 14.21 -20.60
CA PHE A 339 3.43 13.99 -21.99
C PHE A 339 2.65 12.68 -22.16
N ASP A 340 3.01 11.61 -21.45
CA ASP A 340 2.25 10.36 -21.48
C ASP A 340 0.84 10.54 -20.86
N LYS A 341 0.72 11.36 -19.80
CA LYS A 341 -0.57 11.62 -19.13
C LYS A 341 -1.50 12.58 -19.88
N LEU A 342 -0.95 13.44 -20.73
CA LEU A 342 -1.72 14.35 -21.58
C LEU A 342 -2.09 13.75 -22.95
N ASP A 343 -1.89 12.45 -23.15
CA ASP A 343 -2.10 11.76 -24.44
C ASP A 343 -1.25 12.37 -25.59
N MET A 344 -0.09 12.94 -25.25
CA MET A 344 0.86 13.51 -26.20
C MET A 344 1.98 12.51 -26.57
N THR A 345 1.71 11.23 -26.39
CA THR A 345 2.65 10.14 -26.63
C THR A 345 3.04 10.09 -28.12
N GLY A 346 4.34 10.13 -28.41
CA GLY A 346 4.87 10.15 -29.78
C GLY A 346 4.98 11.54 -30.42
N SER A 347 4.62 12.60 -29.69
CA SER A 347 4.77 13.98 -30.18
C SER A 347 6.26 14.40 -30.32
N LYS A 348 6.53 15.37 -31.20
CA LYS A 348 7.88 15.94 -31.38
C LYS A 348 8.46 16.49 -30.06
N PRO A 349 7.70 17.22 -29.21
CA PRO A 349 8.18 17.65 -27.88
C PRO A 349 8.61 16.48 -26.98
N GLN A 350 7.84 15.38 -26.95
CA GLN A 350 8.20 14.21 -26.15
C GLN A 350 9.50 13.55 -26.66
N LEU A 351 9.71 13.52 -27.97
CA LEU A 351 10.95 13.02 -28.57
C LEU A 351 12.17 13.86 -28.17
N TYR A 352 12.10 15.18 -28.33
CA TYR A 352 13.20 16.08 -27.95
C TYR A 352 13.51 15.98 -26.45
N ASN A 353 12.47 15.95 -25.61
CA ASN A 353 12.62 15.74 -24.18
C ASN A 353 13.23 14.35 -23.85
N GLY A 354 12.85 13.30 -24.59
CA GLY A 354 13.44 11.97 -24.44
C GLY A 354 14.93 11.93 -24.79
N ILE A 355 15.37 12.66 -25.82
CA ILE A 355 16.80 12.79 -26.16
C ILE A 355 17.54 13.56 -25.06
N ALA A 356 16.98 14.67 -24.59
CA ALA A 356 17.55 15.45 -23.49
C ALA A 356 17.64 14.62 -22.19
N LEU A 357 16.62 13.81 -21.89
CA LEU A 357 16.62 12.85 -20.77
C LEU A 357 17.76 11.85 -20.89
N LEU A 358 17.93 11.19 -22.03
CA LEU A 358 19.00 10.20 -22.23
C LEU A 358 20.40 10.83 -22.13
N ALA A 359 20.59 11.99 -22.76
CA ALA A 359 21.87 12.70 -22.75
C ALA A 359 22.23 13.18 -21.34
N THR A 360 21.30 13.83 -20.64
CA THR A 360 21.53 14.31 -19.27
C THR A 360 21.76 13.16 -18.31
N PHE A 361 20.95 12.10 -18.36
CA PHE A 361 21.13 10.91 -17.53
C PHE A 361 22.50 10.27 -17.74
N PHE A 362 22.93 10.10 -19.00
CA PHE A 362 24.24 9.55 -19.31
C PHE A 362 25.39 10.44 -18.76
N SER A 363 25.34 11.73 -19.03
CA SER A 363 26.39 12.67 -18.63
C SER A 363 26.48 12.83 -17.10
N CYS A 364 25.37 13.08 -16.41
CA CYS A 364 25.40 13.37 -14.97
C CYS A 364 25.48 12.11 -14.10
N ARG A 365 24.79 11.02 -14.45
CA ARG A 365 24.74 9.80 -13.61
C ARG A 365 25.80 8.78 -13.97
N LEU A 366 26.03 8.50 -15.26
CA LEU A 366 27.00 7.47 -15.66
C LEU A 366 28.41 8.02 -15.73
N VAL A 367 28.64 9.15 -16.41
CA VAL A 367 30.00 9.70 -16.56
C VAL A 367 30.44 10.44 -15.31
N TRP A 368 29.80 11.57 -15.01
CA TRP A 368 30.16 12.40 -13.85
C TRP A 368 29.98 11.64 -12.54
N GLY A 369 28.90 10.89 -12.43
CA GLY A 369 28.61 10.13 -11.23
C GLY A 369 29.59 9.01 -10.94
N THR A 370 29.94 8.19 -11.93
CA THR A 370 30.96 7.16 -11.73
C THR A 370 32.31 7.79 -11.39
N TYR A 371 32.67 8.89 -12.05
CA TYR A 371 33.91 9.63 -11.76
C TYR A 371 33.97 10.09 -10.31
N GLN A 372 32.91 10.74 -9.83
CA GLN A 372 32.85 11.25 -8.45
C GLN A 372 32.79 10.11 -7.44
N SER A 373 32.14 9.01 -7.78
CA SER A 373 32.14 7.80 -6.97
C SER A 373 33.55 7.25 -6.80
N VAL A 374 34.34 7.13 -7.87
CA VAL A 374 35.76 6.72 -7.76
C VAL A 374 36.56 7.68 -6.89
N ARG A 375 36.34 9.00 -7.00
CA ARG A 375 37.01 9.98 -6.13
C ARG A 375 36.69 9.82 -4.66
N VAL A 376 35.41 9.62 -4.30
CA VAL A 376 35.03 9.36 -2.91
C VAL A 376 35.72 8.11 -2.38
N TYR A 377 35.80 7.05 -3.19
CA TYR A 377 36.45 5.81 -2.77
C TYR A 377 37.92 6.04 -2.47
N GLN A 378 38.60 6.81 -3.32
CA GLN A 378 40.01 7.18 -3.11
C GLN A 378 40.19 8.04 -1.85
N ASP A 379 39.33 9.01 -1.61
CA ASP A 379 39.43 9.90 -0.45
C ASP A 379 39.10 9.17 0.86
N VAL A 380 38.07 8.32 0.86
CA VAL A 380 37.73 7.47 2.01
C VAL A 380 38.85 6.46 2.27
N TRP A 381 39.42 5.86 1.22
CA TRP A 381 40.56 4.94 1.35
C TRP A 381 41.77 5.64 1.98
N LYS A 382 42.14 6.83 1.49
CA LYS A 382 43.23 7.64 2.05
C LYS A 382 42.97 8.05 3.49
N ALA A 383 41.73 8.39 3.83
CA ALA A 383 41.35 8.77 5.19
C ALA A 383 41.41 7.58 6.17
N VAL A 384 40.97 6.39 5.74
CA VAL A 384 41.05 5.16 6.55
C VAL A 384 42.50 4.68 6.74
N HIS A 385 43.37 4.88 5.74
CA HIS A 385 44.78 4.46 5.79
C HIS A 385 45.75 5.56 6.24
N HIS A 386 45.24 6.73 6.64
CA HIS A 386 46.10 7.79 7.17
C HIS A 386 46.55 7.41 8.59
N GLN A 387 47.80 6.94 8.71
CA GLN A 387 48.48 6.86 9.99
C GLN A 387 49.14 8.22 10.28
N PRO A 388 48.83 8.92 11.38
CA PRO A 388 49.57 10.12 11.74
C PRO A 388 51.03 9.74 12.03
N LEU A 389 51.97 10.53 11.50
CA LEU A 389 53.37 10.54 11.92
C LEU A 389 53.43 10.95 13.39
N GLY A 390 53.28 9.99 14.29
CA GLY A 390 53.06 10.27 15.70
C GLY A 390 53.65 9.24 16.65
N ASN A 391 54.72 8.53 16.27
CA ASN A 391 55.45 7.66 17.21
C ASN A 391 56.97 7.53 16.99
N THR A 392 57.58 8.34 16.14
CA THR A 392 59.05 8.43 16.04
C THR A 392 59.51 9.79 16.54
N ILE A 393 59.92 9.85 17.80
CA ILE A 393 60.73 10.96 18.31
C ILE A 393 62.00 11.00 17.46
N ALA A 394 62.11 11.98 16.57
CA ALA A 394 63.33 12.25 15.84
C ALA A 394 64.39 12.78 16.83
N ILE A 395 65.19 11.87 17.39
CA ILE A 395 66.26 12.16 18.37
C ILE A 395 67.25 13.22 17.81
N ASP A 396 67.38 13.34 16.49
CA ASP A 396 68.22 14.38 15.85
C ASP A 396 67.70 15.81 16.01
N ALA A 397 66.39 16.01 16.20
CA ALA A 397 65.80 17.35 16.35
C ALA A 397 66.01 17.96 17.75
N LEU A 398 66.37 17.14 18.75
CA LEU A 398 66.69 17.59 20.11
C LEU A 398 68.13 18.11 20.26
N ASN A 399 69.05 17.72 19.36
CA ASN A 399 70.48 18.07 19.47
C ASN A 399 70.84 19.43 18.84
N ASN A 400 70.07 19.91 17.87
CA ASN A 400 70.30 21.21 17.25
C ASN A 400 69.27 22.20 17.79
N GLY A 401 69.66 22.94 18.85
CA GLY A 401 68.87 23.97 19.55
C GLY A 401 68.42 25.15 18.68
N THR A 402 67.66 24.86 17.64
CA THR A 402 66.99 25.80 16.75
C THR A 402 65.51 25.87 17.12
N ALA A 403 64.84 26.97 16.78
CA ALA A 403 63.41 27.17 17.05
C ALA A 403 62.51 26.02 16.58
N ALA A 404 62.95 25.27 15.55
CA ALA A 404 62.28 24.07 15.05
C ALA A 404 62.24 22.90 16.05
N GLY A 405 63.25 22.77 16.94
CA GLY A 405 63.28 21.75 17.99
C GLY A 405 62.29 22.04 19.14
N TYR A 406 62.03 23.32 19.42
CA TYR A 406 61.07 23.73 20.46
C TYR A 406 59.61 23.55 20.00
N GLU A 407 59.33 23.72 18.71
CA GLU A 407 58.01 23.48 18.12
C GLU A 407 57.69 21.97 18.00
N ALA A 408 58.69 21.15 17.69
CA ALA A 408 58.56 19.69 17.69
C ALA A 408 58.32 19.11 19.11
N ALA A 409 58.94 19.69 20.14
CA ALA A 409 58.73 19.30 21.55
C ALA A 409 57.31 19.60 22.07
N HIS A 410 56.56 20.49 21.40
CA HIS A 410 55.16 20.81 21.70
C HIS A 410 54.16 20.07 20.79
N GLY A 411 54.61 19.03 20.07
CA GLY A 411 53.74 18.18 19.27
C GLY A 411 53.16 18.84 18.01
N LYS A 412 53.76 19.94 17.53
CA LYS A 412 53.30 20.64 16.32
C LYS A 412 54.10 20.18 15.10
N SER A 413 53.41 19.59 14.12
CA SER A 413 53.98 19.17 12.84
C SER A 413 54.37 20.39 11.97
N ALA A 414 55.57 20.34 11.39
CA ALA A 414 56.20 21.39 10.59
C ALA A 414 55.64 21.52 9.15
N ALA A 415 54.31 21.52 8.97
CA ALA A 415 53.65 21.73 7.68
C ALA A 415 52.71 22.96 7.72
N PRO A 416 53.08 24.09 7.08
CA PRO A 416 52.51 25.40 7.40
C PRO A 416 51.24 25.81 6.63
N ILE A 417 50.32 24.90 6.27
CA ILE A 417 49.09 25.30 5.52
C ILE A 417 47.77 24.71 6.08
N HIS A 418 47.79 23.63 6.86
CA HIS A 418 46.54 22.94 7.27
C HIS A 418 45.92 23.38 8.61
N ASN A 419 46.58 24.23 9.40
CA ASN A 419 46.18 24.44 10.81
C ASN A 419 45.11 25.50 11.08
N SER A 420 44.84 26.48 10.20
CA SER A 420 43.85 27.54 10.53
C SER A 420 42.40 27.10 10.36
N VAL A 421 42.12 26.17 9.45
CA VAL A 421 40.75 25.72 9.13
C VAL A 421 40.29 24.56 10.03
N MET A 422 41.22 23.78 10.59
CA MET A 422 40.94 22.55 11.34
C MET A 422 41.34 22.63 12.82
N GLN A 423 41.48 23.84 13.40
CA GLN A 423 41.98 24.04 14.76
C GLN A 423 41.11 23.40 15.89
N PHE A 424 39.87 23.02 15.58
CA PHE A 424 38.94 22.38 16.52
C PHE A 424 38.63 20.91 16.16
N ALA A 425 39.23 20.37 15.09
CA ALA A 425 39.06 18.97 14.72
C ALA A 425 39.94 18.09 15.62
N GLY A 426 39.32 17.19 16.39
CA GLY A 426 40.07 16.16 17.14
C GLY A 426 40.75 15.16 16.20
N PRO A 427 41.59 14.24 16.71
CA PRO A 427 42.10 13.10 15.94
C PRO A 427 40.94 12.12 15.69
N GLU A 428 40.02 12.49 14.81
CA GLU A 428 38.88 11.65 14.45
C GLU A 428 39.26 10.74 13.29
N PHE A 429 39.46 9.47 13.61
CA PHE A 429 39.54 8.41 12.61
C PHE A 429 38.16 8.22 11.96
N VAL A 430 38.12 8.00 10.65
CA VAL A 430 36.88 7.61 9.96
C VAL A 430 36.42 6.25 10.49
N PRO A 431 35.25 6.13 11.13
CA PRO A 431 34.76 4.85 11.59
C PRO A 431 34.56 3.89 10.42
N LEU A 432 35.08 2.66 10.51
CA LEU A 432 34.99 1.69 9.42
C LEU A 432 33.55 1.40 9.00
N TRP A 433 32.62 1.32 9.96
CA TRP A 433 31.20 1.12 9.66
C TRP A 433 30.63 2.26 8.80
N LEU A 434 31.08 3.50 9.01
CA LEU A 434 30.63 4.68 8.27
C LEU A 434 31.15 4.62 6.82
N ALA A 435 32.42 4.24 6.65
CA ALA A 435 33.01 4.02 5.33
C ALA A 435 32.29 2.88 4.59
N PHE A 436 32.12 1.71 5.20
CA PHE A 436 31.47 0.57 4.57
C PHE A 436 30.01 0.85 4.19
N THR A 437 29.23 1.48 5.08
CA THR A 437 27.82 1.78 4.82
C THR A 437 27.65 2.81 3.71
N TYR A 438 28.48 3.85 3.68
CA TYR A 438 28.46 4.86 2.60
C TYR A 438 28.87 4.25 1.26
N LEU A 439 30.02 3.55 1.21
CA LEU A 439 30.53 2.95 -0.03
C LEU A 439 29.58 1.87 -0.55
N GLY A 440 29.05 1.01 0.34
CA GLY A 440 28.04 0.01 -0.05
C GLY A 440 26.80 0.66 -0.70
N SER A 441 26.26 1.71 -0.07
CA SER A 441 25.12 2.45 -0.61
C SER A 441 25.45 3.12 -1.95
N ASN A 442 26.65 3.67 -2.09
CA ASN A 442 27.10 4.30 -3.33
C ASN A 442 27.28 3.29 -4.49
N ILE A 443 27.79 2.08 -4.24
CA ILE A 443 27.81 0.98 -5.23
C ILE A 443 26.41 0.64 -5.70
N VAL A 444 25.45 0.49 -4.77
CA VAL A 444 24.07 0.14 -5.12
C VAL A 444 23.47 1.21 -6.03
N LEU A 445 23.62 2.50 -5.68
CA LEU A 445 23.12 3.61 -6.49
C LEU A 445 23.73 3.64 -7.89
N ASN A 446 25.05 3.50 -8.02
CA ASN A 446 25.70 3.47 -9.33
C ASN A 446 25.27 2.26 -10.16
N THR A 447 25.20 1.07 -9.56
CA THR A 447 24.77 -0.15 -10.26
C THR A 447 23.35 0.01 -10.79
N LEU A 448 22.44 0.60 -10.00
CA LEU A 448 21.07 0.88 -10.40
C LEU A 448 21.00 1.91 -11.54
N ASN A 449 21.85 2.94 -11.53
CA ASN A 449 21.93 3.89 -12.64
C ASN A 449 22.30 3.21 -13.98
N PHE A 450 23.28 2.29 -13.97
CA PHE A 450 23.61 1.50 -15.16
C PHE A 450 22.44 0.60 -15.60
N TYR A 451 21.80 -0.07 -14.64
CA TYR A 451 20.64 -0.93 -14.91
C TYR A 451 19.49 -0.15 -15.56
N TRP A 452 19.10 0.98 -14.98
CA TRP A 452 18.01 1.81 -15.51
C TRP A 452 18.36 2.44 -16.85
N PHE A 453 19.60 2.87 -17.06
CA PHE A 453 20.04 3.33 -18.38
C PHE A 453 19.90 2.24 -19.43
N GLY A 454 20.32 1.01 -19.11
CA GLY A 454 20.11 -0.16 -19.97
C GLY A 454 18.62 -0.37 -20.32
N LYS A 455 17.74 -0.22 -19.33
CA LYS A 455 16.28 -0.30 -19.54
C LYS A 455 15.73 0.82 -20.41
N MET A 456 16.19 2.06 -20.22
CA MET A 456 15.79 3.18 -21.08
C MET A 456 16.18 2.93 -22.55
N ILE A 457 17.41 2.44 -22.79
CA ILE A 457 17.87 2.10 -24.14
C ILE A 457 17.07 0.92 -24.72
N GLU A 458 16.75 -0.11 -23.92
CA GLU A 458 15.91 -1.23 -24.35
C GLU A 458 14.52 -0.75 -24.79
N THR A 459 13.91 0.16 -24.03
CA THR A 459 12.60 0.75 -24.34
C THR A 459 12.64 1.58 -25.63
N VAL A 460 13.67 2.40 -25.81
CA VAL A 460 13.87 3.18 -27.04
C VAL A 460 14.04 2.24 -28.23
N ARG A 461 14.89 1.21 -28.10
CA ARG A 461 15.13 0.22 -29.16
C ARG A 461 13.86 -0.52 -29.56
N LYS A 462 12.99 -0.88 -28.61
CA LYS A 462 11.69 -1.51 -28.88
C LYS A 462 10.74 -0.62 -29.68
N ARG A 463 10.81 0.71 -29.52
CA ARG A 463 9.99 1.66 -30.30
C ARG A 463 10.41 1.77 -31.77
N PHE A 464 11.65 1.41 -32.10
CA PHE A 464 12.19 1.49 -33.47
C PHE A 464 12.35 0.13 -34.16
N GLN A 465 12.06 -0.98 -33.48
CA GLN A 465 11.97 -2.28 -34.12
C GLN A 465 10.58 -2.46 -34.73
N PRO A 466 10.45 -2.81 -36.03
CA PRO A 466 9.15 -3.21 -36.57
C PRO A 466 8.64 -4.43 -35.78
N PRO A 467 7.31 -4.60 -35.65
CA PRO A 467 6.77 -5.74 -34.93
C PRO A 467 7.34 -7.02 -35.53
N LYS A 468 8.11 -7.78 -34.74
CA LYS A 468 8.36 -9.18 -35.10
C LYS A 468 6.99 -9.83 -35.09
N GLU A 469 6.58 -10.42 -36.21
CA GLU A 469 5.51 -11.40 -36.25
C GLU A 469 5.78 -12.41 -35.13
N GLU A 470 5.05 -12.30 -34.02
CA GLU A 470 5.05 -13.34 -33.02
C GLU A 470 4.47 -14.58 -33.67
N ARG A 471 5.36 -15.51 -34.02
CA ARG A 471 5.00 -16.91 -34.20
C ARG A 471 4.12 -17.29 -33.02
N ARG A 472 2.82 -17.42 -33.29
CA ARG A 472 1.80 -18.12 -32.49
C ARG A 472 2.50 -19.17 -31.63
N LYS A 473 2.76 -18.87 -30.36
CA LYS A 473 3.11 -19.92 -29.39
C LYS A 473 1.89 -20.82 -29.35
N ALA A 474 2.06 -22.03 -29.86
CA ALA A 474 1.03 -23.05 -29.90
C ALA A 474 0.43 -23.19 -28.49
N LYS A 475 -0.91 -23.15 -28.42
CA LYS A 475 -1.66 -23.59 -27.25
C LYS A 475 -1.11 -24.95 -26.82
N MET A 476 -0.55 -25.03 -25.61
CA MET A 476 -0.29 -26.31 -24.97
C MET A 476 -1.66 -26.95 -24.68
N SER A 477 -2.02 -27.97 -25.44
CA SER A 477 -3.17 -28.82 -25.17
C SER A 477 -2.77 -29.84 -24.11
N ALA A 478 -3.53 -29.91 -23.02
CA ALA A 478 -3.51 -31.07 -22.14
C ALA A 478 -4.11 -32.25 -22.91
N SER A 479 -3.29 -33.24 -23.25
CA SER A 479 -3.76 -34.50 -23.84
C SER A 479 -4.24 -35.42 -22.73
N LYS A 480 -5.54 -35.73 -22.70
CA LYS A 480 -6.08 -36.85 -21.92
C LYS A 480 -6.00 -38.10 -22.80
N SER A 481 -5.18 -39.08 -22.44
CA SER A 481 -5.30 -40.43 -22.98
C SER A 481 -5.89 -41.36 -21.92
N THR A 482 -6.99 -42.02 -22.25
CA THR A 482 -7.61 -43.07 -21.43
C THR A 482 -7.02 -44.41 -21.80
N GLY A 483 -6.20 -44.99 -20.92
CA GLY A 483 -5.79 -46.39 -21.02
C GLY A 483 -6.93 -47.33 -20.59
N VAL A 484 -6.97 -48.52 -21.19
CA VAL A 484 -8.06 -49.53 -21.07
C VAL A 484 -8.32 -50.07 -19.65
N ASN A 485 -7.58 -49.63 -18.62
CA ASN A 485 -7.81 -50.01 -17.22
C ASN A 485 -8.17 -48.83 -16.28
N GLY A 486 -8.86 -47.80 -16.78
CA GLY A 486 -9.60 -46.85 -15.94
C GLY A 486 -8.77 -45.95 -15.00
N THR A 487 -7.46 -45.86 -15.19
CA THR A 487 -6.57 -44.99 -14.40
C THR A 487 -6.17 -43.75 -15.21
N VAL A 488 -6.51 -42.56 -14.70
CA VAL A 488 -6.12 -41.26 -15.29
C VAL A 488 -4.77 -40.86 -14.71
N LYS A 489 -3.72 -40.80 -15.55
CA LYS A 489 -2.45 -40.16 -15.20
C LYS A 489 -2.49 -38.68 -15.59
N VAL A 490 -2.19 -37.80 -14.64
CA VAL A 490 -1.91 -36.38 -14.87
C VAL A 490 -0.45 -36.17 -14.49
N ASP A 491 0.41 -35.94 -15.49
CA ASP A 491 1.80 -35.55 -15.23
C ASP A 491 1.83 -34.06 -14.89
N LEU A 492 2.19 -33.75 -13.65
CA LEU A 492 2.47 -32.39 -13.16
C LEU A 492 3.98 -32.18 -13.15
N ASP A 493 4.45 -31.22 -13.93
CA ASP A 493 5.86 -30.83 -13.96
C ASP A 493 6.25 -30.12 -12.66
N SER A 494 7.35 -30.56 -12.06
CA SER A 494 7.80 -30.23 -10.72
C SER A 494 8.28 -28.78 -10.63
N THR A 495 7.52 -27.92 -9.97
CA THR A 495 7.99 -26.61 -9.52
C THR A 495 8.71 -26.76 -8.19
N GLU A 496 9.96 -26.29 -8.14
CA GLU A 496 10.85 -26.32 -6.99
C GLU A 496 10.22 -25.67 -5.75
N VAL A 497 9.74 -26.51 -4.84
CA VAL A 497 9.44 -26.13 -3.45
C VAL A 497 10.76 -26.12 -2.68
N ARG A 498 11.23 -24.93 -2.31
CA ARG A 498 12.42 -24.70 -1.48
C ARG A 498 12.23 -25.40 -0.11
N ARG A 499 12.75 -26.62 0.05
CA ARG A 499 12.80 -27.32 1.34
C ARG A 499 13.77 -26.59 2.29
N ARG A 500 13.33 -26.30 3.51
CA ARG A 500 14.21 -25.91 4.62
C ARG A 500 15.09 -27.10 4.98
N ASN A 501 16.40 -26.88 5.05
CA ASN A 501 17.34 -27.84 5.63
C ASN A 501 17.02 -27.97 7.13
N VAL A 502 16.53 -29.14 7.52
CA VAL A 502 16.56 -29.59 8.91
C VAL A 502 17.74 -30.54 8.98
N GLU A 503 18.75 -30.19 9.78
CA GLU A 503 19.85 -31.09 10.11
C GLU A 503 19.26 -32.35 10.74
N LYS A 504 19.62 -33.50 10.17
CA LYS A 504 19.38 -34.80 10.79
C LYS A 504 20.51 -35.03 11.79
N ASP A 505 20.15 -35.28 13.04
CA ASP A 505 21.06 -35.97 13.95
C ASP A 505 20.33 -37.17 14.58
N ASP A 506 20.94 -38.31 14.34
CA ASP A 506 21.03 -39.57 15.07
C ASP A 506 19.79 -40.31 15.63
N THR A 507 19.56 -41.44 14.95
CA THR A 507 19.25 -42.77 15.50
C THR A 507 19.10 -42.90 17.01
N ILE A 508 17.91 -43.33 17.45
CA ILE A 508 17.76 -44.28 18.56
C ILE A 508 16.79 -45.38 18.13
N GLU A 509 17.31 -46.61 18.11
CA GLU A 509 16.60 -47.86 17.93
C GLU A 509 15.66 -48.16 19.11
N GLY A 510 14.50 -48.77 18.81
CA GLY A 510 13.89 -49.84 19.59
C GLY A 510 13.32 -49.54 20.99
N VAL A 511 12.05 -49.87 21.19
CA VAL A 511 11.61 -51.06 21.96
C VAL A 511 10.07 -51.11 21.98
N HIS A 512 9.57 -52.33 21.80
CA HIS A 512 8.19 -52.79 21.89
C HIS A 512 7.38 -52.29 23.10
N ALA A 513 6.12 -51.90 22.88
CA ALA A 513 4.92 -52.69 23.19
C ALA A 513 3.67 -51.96 22.67
#